data_AF-A0A0M3J9B9-F1
#
_entry.id   AF-A0A0M3J9B9-F1
#
_cell.length_a   1.000
_cell.length_b   1.000
_cell.length_c   1.000
_cell.angle_alpha   90.00
_cell.angle_beta   90.00
_cell.angle_gamma   90.00
#
_symmetry.space_group_name_H-M   'P 1'
#
loop_
_entity.id
_entity.type
_entity.pdbx_description
1 polymer ?
#
loop_
_entity_poly.entity_id
_entity_poly.type
_entity_poly.pdbx_seq_one_letter_code
_entity_poly.pdbx_strand_id
1 'polypeptide(L)'
;MANGASRGVNSEQHFREFLEKVNGRDWVVVRNMVGLDYENQMNYTLTITAMDMRSQVTSDKQFHIILRDKNDVVPRFTVDRFTGTIEEEQTPIEFMER
;
A
#
# COMPACT_ATOMS: atom_id res chain seq x y z
N MET A 1 -3.78 12.16 25.58
CA MET A 1 -3.95 12.22 24.11
C MET A 1 -4.20 10.79 23.66
N ALA A 2 -5.37 10.49 23.11
CA ALA A 2 -5.70 9.14 22.65
C ALA A 2 -4.98 8.92 21.31
N ASN A 3 -4.25 7.81 21.17
CA ASN A 3 -3.34 7.50 20.06
C ASN A 3 -4.05 7.18 18.73
N GLY A 4 -5.19 7.82 18.43
CA GLY A 4 -5.99 7.64 17.20
C GLY A 4 -6.54 6.22 16.96
N ALA A 5 -6.04 5.22 17.67
CA ALA A 5 -6.31 3.81 17.51
C ALA A 5 -7.39 3.40 18.53
N SER A 6 -8.52 2.94 18.01
CA SER A 6 -9.61 2.38 18.79
C SER A 6 -10.18 1.18 18.04
N ARG A 7 -11.08 0.42 18.68
CA ARG A 7 -11.73 -0.71 18.03
C ARG A 7 -12.52 -0.21 16.80
N GLY A 8 -12.01 -0.46 15.60
CA GLY A 8 -12.59 -0.03 14.32
C GLY A 8 -11.97 1.22 13.70
N VAL A 9 -11.02 1.90 14.37
CA VAL A 9 -10.29 3.05 13.81
C VAL A 9 -8.80 2.75 13.87
N ASN A 10 -8.14 2.79 12.70
CA ASN A 10 -6.70 2.52 12.57
C ASN A 10 -6.27 1.22 13.28
N SER A 11 -7.07 0.16 13.17
CA SER A 11 -6.85 -1.12 13.88
C SER A 11 -5.54 -1.79 13.50
N GLU A 12 -5.17 -1.70 12.22
CA GLU A 12 -3.94 -2.26 11.67
C GLU A 12 -2.70 -1.43 12.03
N GLN A 13 -2.88 -0.20 12.53
CA GLN A 13 -1.79 0.71 12.89
C GLN A 13 -0.76 0.94 11.78
N HIS A 14 -1.15 0.83 10.50
CA HIS A 14 -0.26 1.09 9.36
C HIS A 14 0.21 2.54 9.33
N PHE A 15 -0.59 3.46 9.89
CA PHE A 15 -0.27 4.87 10.01
C PHE A 15 -0.40 5.33 11.46
N ARG A 16 0.34 6.37 11.82
CA ARG A 16 0.23 7.01 13.14
C ARG A 16 0.48 8.50 13.03
N GLU A 17 -0.27 9.27 13.80
CA GLU A 17 -0.11 10.70 13.95
C GLU A 17 0.95 11.06 15.00
N PHE A 18 1.69 12.12 14.73
CA PHE A 18 2.72 12.68 15.59
C PHE A 18 2.53 14.20 15.68
N LEU A 19 2.78 14.76 16.85
CA LEU A 19 2.86 16.19 17.03
C LEU A 19 4.29 16.64 16.71
N GLU A 20 4.43 17.61 15.83
CA GLU A 20 5.73 18.16 15.44
C GLU A 20 5.68 19.69 15.53
N LYS A 21 6.79 20.30 15.95
CA LYS A 21 6.92 21.76 16.02
C LYS A 21 7.99 22.23 15.05
N VAL A 22 7.58 23.00 14.05
CA VAL A 22 8.47 23.49 12.99
C VAL A 22 8.36 25.01 12.93
N ASN A 23 9.48 25.70 13.14
CA ASN A 23 9.55 27.17 13.15
C ASN A 23 8.51 27.84 14.09
N GLY A 24 8.31 27.25 15.27
CA GLY A 24 7.35 27.74 16.26
C GLY A 24 5.88 27.39 15.98
N ARG A 25 5.55 26.77 14.85
CA ARG A 25 4.20 26.30 14.50
C ARG A 25 4.05 24.82 14.86
N ASP A 26 2.91 24.49 15.47
CA ASP A 26 2.52 23.11 15.75
C ASP A 26 1.88 22.45 14.52
N TRP A 27 2.26 21.21 14.27
CA TRP A 27 1.82 20.38 13.15
C TRP A 27 1.36 19.02 13.66
N VAL A 28 0.39 18.44 12.95
CA VAL A 28 0.08 17.02 13.04
C VAL A 28 0.66 16.35 11.80
N VAL A 29 1.56 15.39 11.98
CA VAL A 29 2.22 14.65 10.91
C VAL A 29 1.79 13.19 10.98
N VAL A 30 1.23 12.68 9.89
CA VAL A 30 0.88 11.25 9.77
C VAL A 30 2.03 10.54 9.07
N ARG A 31 2.54 9.46 9.68
CA ARG A 31 3.63 8.65 9.14
C ARG A 31 3.20 7.19 9.01
N ASN A 32 3.73 6.49 8.03
CA ASN A 32 3.56 5.04 7.96
C ASN A 32 4.43 4.37 9.04
N MET A 33 3.88 3.37 9.71
CA MET A 33 4.56 2.57 10.74
C MET A 33 5.10 1.25 10.18
N VAL A 34 4.59 0.84 9.02
CA VAL A 34 4.99 -0.37 8.30
C VAL A 34 5.41 0.00 6.86
N GLY A 35 6.14 -0.91 6.21
CA GLY A 35 6.51 -0.75 4.80
C GLY A 35 5.26 -0.65 3.91
N LEU A 36 5.38 0.14 2.84
CA LEU A 36 4.35 0.23 1.82
C LEU A 36 4.69 -0.78 0.73
N ASP A 37 3.72 -1.62 0.39
CA ASP A 37 3.89 -2.76 -0.51
C ASP A 37 2.69 -2.81 -1.47
N TYR A 38 2.94 -2.55 -2.75
CA TYR A 38 1.89 -2.36 -3.76
C TYR A 38 1.16 -3.67 -4.06
N GLU A 39 1.91 -4.77 -4.09
CA GLU A 39 1.48 -6.14 -4.33
C GLU A 39 0.50 -6.61 -3.26
N ASN A 40 0.70 -6.16 -2.01
CA ASN A 40 -0.15 -6.50 -0.89
C ASN A 40 -1.35 -5.55 -0.75
N GLN A 41 -1.12 -4.23 -0.89
CA GLN A 41 -2.18 -3.23 -0.77
C GLN A 41 -1.88 -2.00 -1.61
N MET A 42 -2.72 -1.73 -2.61
CA MET A 42 -2.47 -0.67 -3.60
C MET A 42 -2.91 0.73 -3.15
N ASN A 43 -3.77 0.84 -2.15
CA ASN A 43 -4.34 2.11 -1.71
C ASN A 43 -4.75 2.12 -0.23
N TYR A 44 -4.82 3.32 0.34
CA TYR A 44 -5.31 3.59 1.68
C TYR A 44 -6.28 4.77 1.66
N THR A 45 -7.36 4.66 2.44
CA THR A 45 -8.24 5.79 2.72
C THR A 45 -8.09 6.16 4.19
N LEU A 46 -7.58 7.36 4.45
CA LEU A 46 -7.43 7.91 5.79
C LEU A 46 -8.50 8.96 6.05
N THR A 47 -9.21 8.84 7.16
CA THR A 47 -10.08 9.90 7.68
C THR A 47 -9.39 10.58 8.84
N ILE A 48 -9.13 11.89 8.73
CA ILE A 48 -8.56 12.70 9.79
C ILE A 48 -9.68 13.53 10.40
N THR A 49 -9.87 13.40 11.72
CA THR A 49 -10.83 14.17 12.51
C THR A 49 -10.10 15.21 13.34
N ALA A 50 -10.42 16.49 13.12
CA ALA A 50 -10.02 17.58 14.00
C ALA A 50 -11.12 17.84 15.02
N MET A 51 -10.78 17.95 16.31
CA MET A 51 -11.72 18.22 17.39
C MET A 51 -11.29 19.44 18.18
N ASP A 52 -12.21 20.41 18.36
CA ASP A 52 -12.01 21.48 19.33
C ASP A 52 -12.29 20.96 20.75
N MET A 53 -11.28 21.07 21.61
CA MET A 53 -11.33 20.59 22.99
C MET A 53 -12.32 21.37 23.87
N ARG A 54 -12.68 22.60 23.51
CA ARG A 54 -13.60 23.44 24.31
C ARG A 54 -15.06 23.25 23.91
N SER A 55 -15.32 23.29 22.61
CA SER A 55 -16.68 23.20 22.07
C SER A 55 -17.12 21.77 21.72
N GLN A 56 -16.17 20.81 21.73
CA GLN A 56 -16.37 19.43 21.29
C GLN A 56 -16.85 19.29 19.83
N VAL A 57 -16.74 20.36 19.04
CA VAL A 57 -17.05 20.33 17.60
C VAL A 57 -15.95 19.56 16.87
N THR A 58 -16.36 18.64 16.00
CA THR A 58 -15.47 17.86 15.14
C THR A 58 -15.60 18.24 13.67
N SER A 59 -14.53 18.06 12.91
CA SER A 59 -14.52 18.18 11.46
C SER A 59 -13.67 17.08 10.85
N ASP A 60 -14.20 16.40 9.84
CA ASP A 60 -13.55 15.27 9.20
C ASP A 60 -13.06 15.61 7.79
N LYS A 61 -11.91 15.06 7.42
CA LYS A 61 -11.38 15.11 6.06
C LYS A 61 -10.83 13.75 5.65
N GLN A 62 -11.25 13.29 4.46
CA GLN A 62 -10.74 12.07 3.85
C GLN A 62 -9.58 12.34 2.91
N PHE A 63 -8.58 11.47 2.97
CA PHE A 63 -7.39 11.44 2.14
C PHE A 63 -7.29 10.08 1.46
N HIS A 64 -7.17 10.11 0.13
CA HIS A 64 -6.97 8.91 -0.68
C HIS A 64 -5.49 8.82 -1.06
N ILE A 65 -4.82 7.82 -0.52
CA ILE A 65 -3.40 7.56 -0.77
C ILE A 65 -3.33 6.41 -1.76
N ILE A 66 -2.73 6.68 -2.93
CA ILE A 66 -2.55 5.70 -3.99
C ILE A 66 -1.06 5.38 -4.08
N LEU A 67 -0.71 4.10 -3.93
CA LEU A 67 0.68 3.66 -4.04
C LEU A 67 1.09 3.60 -5.50
N ARG A 68 2.36 3.94 -5.75
CA ARG A 68 2.99 3.80 -7.05
C ARG A 68 3.72 2.47 -7.08
N ASP A 69 3.30 1.62 -8.00
CA ASP A 69 3.96 0.36 -8.30
C ASP A 69 5.45 0.56 -8.63
N LYS A 70 6.27 -0.36 -8.15
CA LYS A 70 7.70 -0.46 -8.39
C LYS A 70 7.99 -1.86 -8.91
N ASN A 71 8.82 -1.94 -9.95
CA ASN A 71 9.24 -3.23 -10.48
C ASN A 71 10.28 -3.89 -9.56
N ASP A 72 9.85 -4.47 -8.45
CA ASP A 72 10.67 -5.18 -7.46
C ASP A 72 10.34 -6.69 -7.35
N VAL A 73 9.27 -7.15 -8.00
CA VAL A 73 8.95 -8.58 -8.16
C VAL A 73 9.62 -9.15 -9.41
N VAL A 74 10.59 -10.05 -9.22
CA VAL A 74 11.30 -10.72 -10.32
C VAL A 74 10.41 -11.79 -10.96
N PRO A 75 10.34 -11.87 -12.31
CA PRO A 75 9.63 -12.95 -13.00
C PRO A 75 10.16 -14.32 -12.59
N ARG A 76 9.25 -15.27 -12.39
CA ARG A 76 9.60 -16.66 -12.06
C ARG A 76 8.97 -17.62 -13.06
N PHE A 77 9.77 -18.56 -13.53
CA PHE A 77 9.26 -19.68 -14.32
C PHE A 77 8.29 -20.51 -13.48
N THR A 78 7.29 -21.11 -14.14
CA THR A 78 6.31 -21.99 -13.49
C THR A 78 6.91 -23.32 -13.05
N VAL A 79 7.98 -23.76 -13.71
CA VAL A 79 8.73 -24.99 -13.42
C VAL A 79 10.23 -24.74 -13.54
N ASP A 80 11.03 -25.51 -12.81
CA ASP A 80 12.49 -25.41 -12.84
C ASP A 80 13.09 -25.89 -14.18
N ARG A 81 12.36 -26.74 -14.91
CA ARG A 81 12.80 -27.27 -16.20
C ARG A 81 11.61 -27.47 -17.13
N PHE A 82 11.64 -26.81 -18.27
CA PHE A 82 10.75 -27.11 -19.39
C PHE A 82 11.36 -28.23 -20.23
N THR A 83 10.57 -29.26 -20.52
CA THR A 83 10.95 -30.34 -21.43
C THR A 83 9.90 -30.43 -22.53
N GLY A 84 10.34 -30.45 -23.78
CA GLY A 84 9.50 -30.64 -24.95
C GLY A 84 10.15 -31.61 -25.93
N THR A 85 9.34 -32.20 -26.79
CA THR A 85 9.77 -33.07 -27.89
C THR A 85 9.14 -32.56 -29.19
N ILE A 86 9.89 -32.60 -30.28
CA ILE A 86 9.46 -32.23 -31.62
C ILE A 86 9.63 -33.43 -32.56
N GLU A 87 8.71 -33.62 -33.49
CA GLU A 87 8.83 -34.65 -34.53
C GLU A 87 9.82 -34.19 -35.61
N GLU A 88 10.56 -35.13 -36.20
CA GLU A 88 11.60 -34.80 -37.20
C GLU A 88 11.02 -34.11 -38.45
N GLU A 89 9.77 -34.41 -38.79
CA GLU A 89 9.06 -33.87 -39.95
C GLU A 89 8.39 -32.52 -39.65
N GLN A 90 8.36 -32.05 -38.39
CA GLN A 90 7.77 -30.77 -38.02
C GLN A 90 8.73 -29.60 -38.24
N THR A 91 8.24 -28.57 -38.91
CA THR A 91 8.94 -27.29 -39.02
C THR A 91 8.81 -26.46 -37.73
N PRO A 92 9.73 -25.50 -37.48
CA PRO A 92 9.63 -24.61 -36.31
C PRO A 92 8.31 -23.83 -36.24
N ILE A 93 7.74 -23.47 -37.39
CA ILE A 93 6.46 -22.75 -37.47
C ILE A 93 5.31 -23.66 -37.02
N GLU A 94 5.25 -24.89 -37.53
CA GLU A 94 4.20 -25.87 -37.17
C GLU A 94 4.26 -26.28 -35.68
N PHE A 95 5.44 -26.22 -35.05
CA PHE A 95 5.59 -26.45 -33.61
C PHE A 95 5.13 -25.25 -32.78
N MET A 96 5.38 -24.02 -33.22
CA MET A 96 5.03 -22.80 -32.49
C MET A 96 3.55 -22.41 -32.63
N GLU A 97 2.86 -22.89 -33.66
CA GLU A 97 1.43 -22.61 -33.93
C GLU A 97 0.45 -23.59 -33.27
N ARG A 98 0.94 -24.62 -32.56
CA ARG A 98 0.13 -25.55 -31.76
C ARG A 98 0.04 -25.13 -30.30
#